data_AF-A0A7X6XJ07-F1
#
_entry.id   AF-A0A7X6XJ07-F1
#
_cell.length_a   1.000
_cell.length_b   1.000
_cell.length_c   1.000
_cell.angle_alpha   90.00
_cell.angle_beta   90.00
_cell.angle_gamma   90.00
#
_symmetry.space_group_name_H-M   'P 1'
#
loop_
_entity.id
_entity.type
_entity.pdbx_description
1 polymer ?
#
loop_
_entity_poly.entity_id
_entity_poly.type
_entity_poly.pdbx_seq_one_letter_code
_entity_poly.pdbx_strand_id
1 'polypeptide(L)'
;MASAEITIQDVLDFARVSGAFAAVSREVAARKTAVAAARARGICVTDDELQKAADAFRIVHGLKSAADTEKWLSGSGLTVEAFEEYLVTNLLIMKLKQSLVAEADKAQIMDSEPARTALGDVLYQQWLSQQMGA
;
A
#
# COMPACT_ATOMS: atom_id res chain seq x y z
N MET A 1 27.45 -17.44 19.53
CA MET A 1 27.36 -16.01 19.17
C MET A 1 26.21 -15.42 19.96
N ALA A 2 26.42 -14.36 20.74
CA ALA A 2 25.32 -13.69 21.44
C ALA A 2 24.43 -13.01 20.40
N SER A 3 23.17 -13.42 20.31
CA SER A 3 22.17 -12.70 19.52
C SER A 3 21.82 -11.44 20.29
N ALA A 4 22.13 -10.27 19.74
CA ALA A 4 21.60 -9.02 20.28
C ALA A 4 20.11 -8.95 19.90
N GLU A 5 19.22 -8.97 20.89
CA GLU A 5 17.80 -8.72 20.66
C GLU A 5 17.63 -7.27 20.19
N ILE A 6 16.95 -7.08 19.06
CA ILE A 6 16.62 -5.76 18.53
C ILE A 6 15.22 -5.40 19.03
N THR A 7 15.09 -4.27 19.70
CA THR A 7 13.79 -3.75 20.15
C THR A 7 13.21 -2.77 19.14
N ILE A 8 11.89 -2.52 19.23
CA ILE A 8 11.24 -1.46 18.44
C ILE A 8 11.87 -0.10 18.74
N GLN A 9 12.29 0.14 19.99
CA GLN A 9 12.93 1.40 20.38
C GLN A 9 14.26 1.59 19.64
N ASP A 10 15.08 0.54 19.53
CA ASP A 10 16.35 0.58 18.79
C ASP A 10 16.13 0.96 17.32
N VAL A 11 15.10 0.39 16.69
CA VAL A 11 14.73 0.70 15.31
C VAL A 11 14.25 2.15 15.18
N LEU A 12 13.43 2.64 16.11
CA LEU A 12 12.92 4.00 16.09
C LEU A 12 14.04 5.04 16.29
N ASP A 13 14.96 4.80 17.21
CA ASP A 13 16.07 5.72 17.47
C ASP A 13 17.03 5.75 16.29
N PHE A 14 17.37 4.59 15.71
CA PHE A 14 18.15 4.53 14.48
C PHE A 14 17.44 5.24 13.32
N ALA A 15 16.12 5.02 13.15
CA ALA A 15 15.34 5.66 12.09
C ALA A 15 15.31 7.19 12.24
N ARG A 16 15.27 7.72 13.47
CA ARG A 16 15.32 9.17 13.73
C ARG A 16 16.66 9.76 13.31
N VAL A 17 17.76 9.15 13.74
CA VAL A 17 19.12 9.64 13.44
C VAL A 17 19.48 9.50 11.96
N SER A 18 19.07 8.40 11.32
CA SER A 18 19.30 8.18 9.88
C SER A 18 18.40 9.01 8.96
N GLY A 19 17.39 9.70 9.50
CA GLY A 19 16.40 10.45 8.72
C GLY A 19 15.27 9.60 8.11
N ALA A 20 15.35 8.27 8.21
CA ALA A 20 14.31 7.36 7.71
C ALA A 20 12.94 7.60 8.38
N PHE A 21 12.94 7.97 9.67
CA PHE A 21 11.73 8.29 10.42
C PHE A 21 10.93 9.43 9.77
N ALA A 22 11.60 10.45 9.24
CA ALA A 22 10.93 11.58 8.60
C ALA A 22 10.24 11.16 7.30
N ALA A 23 10.86 10.28 6.51
CA ALA A 23 10.27 9.73 5.29
C ALA A 23 9.03 8.89 5.62
N VAL A 24 9.15 7.96 6.58
CA VAL A 24 8.03 7.12 7.04
C VAL A 24 6.91 7.96 7.63
N SER A 25 7.22 8.98 8.42
CA SER A 25 6.22 9.87 9.03
C SER A 25 5.39 10.61 7.97
N ARG A 26 6.03 11.07 6.89
CA ARG A 26 5.32 11.70 5.76
C ARG A 26 4.37 10.73 5.07
N GLU A 27 4.80 9.49 4.85
CA GLU A 27 3.94 8.46 4.27
C GLU A 27 2.74 8.15 5.17
N VAL A 28 2.97 7.98 6.48
CA VAL A 28 1.88 7.78 7.46
C VAL A 28 0.90 8.96 7.45
N ALA A 29 1.39 10.19 7.39
CA ALA A 29 0.53 11.38 7.33
C ALA A 29 -0.29 11.44 6.02
N ALA A 30 0.32 11.12 4.88
CA ALA A 30 -0.36 11.05 3.59
C ALA A 30 -1.47 10.00 3.60
N ARG A 31 -1.19 8.80 4.14
CA ARG A 31 -2.16 7.71 4.28
C ARG A 31 -3.35 8.11 5.16
N LYS A 32 -3.09 8.74 6.32
CA LYS A 32 -4.14 9.26 7.20
C LYS A 32 -5.02 10.31 6.52
N THR A 33 -4.40 11.24 5.79
CA THR A 33 -5.11 12.26 5.02
C THR A 33 -6.00 11.63 3.95
N ALA A 34 -5.48 10.65 3.21
CA ALA A 34 -6.25 9.93 2.19
C ALA A 34 -7.43 9.16 2.79
N VAL A 35 -7.25 8.47 3.93
CA VAL A 35 -8.34 7.78 4.64
C VAL A 35 -9.43 8.75 5.07
N ALA A 36 -9.05 9.90 5.65
CA ALA A 36 -10.01 10.93 6.04
C ALA A 36 -10.80 11.45 4.82
N ALA A 37 -10.13 11.69 3.70
CA ALA A 37 -10.74 12.15 2.46
C ALA A 37 -11.64 11.10 1.80
N ALA A 38 -11.32 9.81 1.93
CA ALA A 38 -12.16 8.71 1.46
C ALA A 38 -13.45 8.62 2.29
N ARG A 39 -13.32 8.64 3.62
CA ARG A 39 -14.46 8.60 4.55
C ARG A 39 -15.38 9.81 4.38
N ALA A 40 -14.83 11.00 4.19
CA ALA A 40 -15.62 12.22 3.92
C ALA A 40 -16.45 12.13 2.63
N ARG A 41 -16.03 11.31 1.66
CA ARG A 41 -16.78 11.00 0.43
C ARG A 41 -17.77 9.84 0.60
N GLY A 42 -17.94 9.31 1.81
CA GLY A 42 -18.80 8.15 2.07
C GLY A 42 -18.22 6.82 1.57
N ILE A 43 -16.93 6.76 1.22
CA ILE A 43 -16.28 5.53 0.79
C ILE A 43 -16.08 4.63 2.01
N CYS A 44 -16.66 3.43 1.96
CA CYS A 44 -16.52 2.39 2.97
C CYS A 44 -15.83 1.14 2.39
N VAL A 45 -15.37 0.28 3.30
CA VAL A 45 -14.86 -1.06 2.98
C VAL A 45 -15.82 -2.06 3.59
N THR A 46 -16.24 -3.04 2.80
CA THR A 46 -17.08 -4.15 3.24
C THR A 46 -16.22 -5.31 3.74
N ASP A 47 -16.80 -6.17 4.58
CA ASP A 47 -16.12 -7.37 5.08
C ASP A 47 -15.67 -8.29 3.94
N ASP A 48 -16.47 -8.41 2.88
CA ASP A 48 -16.12 -9.17 1.66
C ASP A 48 -14.89 -8.58 0.94
N GLU A 49 -14.80 -7.25 0.84
CA GLU A 49 -13.62 -6.58 0.26
C GLU A 49 -12.39 -6.79 1.14
N LEU A 50 -12.55 -6.70 2.46
CA LEU A 50 -11.47 -6.93 3.42
C LEU A 50 -10.96 -8.38 3.36
N GLN A 51 -11.85 -9.36 3.32
CA GLN A 51 -11.50 -10.77 3.20
C GLN A 51 -10.75 -11.05 1.91
N LYS A 52 -11.22 -10.52 0.76
CA LYS A 52 -10.52 -10.66 -0.52
C LYS A 52 -9.13 -10.02 -0.49
N ALA A 53 -8.98 -8.88 0.18
CA ALA A 53 -7.67 -8.24 0.35
C ALA A 53 -6.74 -9.08 1.24
N ALA A 54 -7.26 -9.66 2.31
CA ALA A 54 -6.50 -10.56 3.18
C ALA A 54 -6.07 -11.84 2.44
N ASP A 55 -6.94 -12.42 1.61
CA ASP A 55 -6.62 -13.60 0.82
C ASP A 55 -5.57 -13.30 -0.26
N ALA A 56 -5.70 -12.16 -0.95
CA ALA A 56 -4.69 -11.70 -1.91
C ALA A 56 -3.34 -11.46 -1.23
N PHE A 57 -3.34 -10.86 -0.03
CA PHE A 57 -2.14 -10.67 0.78
C PHE A 57 -1.49 -12.02 1.11
N ARG A 58 -2.27 -12.99 1.62
CA ARG A 58 -1.78 -14.33 1.94
C ARG A 58 -1.16 -15.03 0.72
N ILE A 59 -1.78 -14.91 -0.45
CA ILE A 59 -1.26 -15.51 -1.69
C ILE A 59 0.11 -14.90 -2.06
N VAL A 60 0.21 -13.57 -2.09
CA VAL A 60 1.46 -12.86 -2.44
C VAL A 60 2.58 -13.17 -1.45
N HIS A 61 2.24 -13.34 -0.18
CA HIS A 61 3.20 -13.63 0.90
C HIS A 61 3.41 -15.14 1.14
N GLY A 62 2.78 -16.03 0.37
CA GLY A 62 2.93 -17.48 0.51
C GLY A 62 2.39 -18.06 1.83
N LEU A 63 1.44 -17.38 2.48
CA LEU A 63 0.81 -17.77 3.75
C LEU A 63 -0.32 -18.76 3.47
N LYS A 64 -0.03 -20.06 3.48
CA LYS A 64 -0.94 -21.11 3.01
C LYS A 64 -1.93 -21.59 4.08
N SER A 65 -1.70 -21.25 5.34
CA SER A 65 -2.53 -21.67 6.47
C SER A 65 -2.75 -20.53 7.47
N ALA A 66 -3.72 -20.72 8.37
CA ALA A 66 -3.93 -19.82 9.51
C ALA A 66 -2.68 -19.76 10.40
N ALA A 67 -2.04 -20.91 10.67
CA ALA A 67 -0.81 -20.98 11.45
C ALA A 67 0.36 -20.21 10.79
N ASP A 68 0.49 -20.28 9.46
CA ASP A 68 1.50 -19.49 8.75
C ASP A 68 1.23 -17.98 8.88
N THR A 69 -0.04 -17.58 8.84
CA THR A 69 -0.45 -16.18 9.01
C THR A 69 -0.16 -15.68 10.42
N GLU A 70 -0.50 -16.46 11.45
CA GLU A 70 -0.22 -16.13 12.86
C GLU A 70 1.29 -16.03 13.13
N LYS A 71 2.08 -16.95 12.56
CA LYS A 71 3.54 -16.90 12.64
C LYS A 71 4.10 -15.65 11.95
N TRP A 72 3.54 -15.27 10.81
CA TRP A 72 3.94 -14.06 10.09
C TRP A 72 3.60 -12.79 10.89
N LEU A 73 2.40 -12.72 11.48
CA LEU A 73 1.97 -11.59 12.32
C LEU A 73 2.86 -11.43 13.55
N SER A 74 3.07 -12.51 14.30
CA SER A 74 3.93 -12.51 15.49
C SER A 74 5.38 -12.18 15.14
N GLY A 75 5.94 -12.76 14.07
CA GLY A 75 7.28 -12.43 13.58
C GLY A 75 7.42 -10.97 13.09
N SER A 76 6.31 -10.34 12.70
CA SER A 76 6.25 -8.93 12.29
C SER A 76 5.89 -7.98 13.45
N GLY A 77 5.62 -8.50 14.65
CA GLY A 77 5.18 -7.70 15.80
C GLY A 77 3.80 -7.04 15.60
N LEU A 78 2.93 -7.63 14.77
CA LEU A 78 1.61 -7.11 14.44
C LEU A 78 0.52 -7.91 15.13
N THR A 79 -0.53 -7.21 15.57
CA THR A 79 -1.80 -7.85 15.94
C THR A 79 -2.67 -8.06 14.70
N VAL A 80 -3.70 -8.89 14.83
CA VAL A 80 -4.68 -9.10 13.74
C VAL A 80 -5.38 -7.78 13.41
N GLU A 81 -5.74 -6.98 14.41
CA GLU A 81 -6.42 -5.69 14.24
C GLU A 81 -5.53 -4.68 13.51
N ALA A 82 -4.23 -4.63 13.84
CA ALA A 82 -3.28 -3.76 13.14
C ALA A 82 -3.10 -4.17 11.67
N PHE A 83 -3.14 -5.47 11.40
CA PHE A 83 -3.11 -6.00 10.04
C PHE A 83 -4.40 -5.69 9.26
N GLU A 84 -5.56 -5.88 9.86
CA GLU A 84 -6.84 -5.51 9.25
C GLU A 84 -6.93 -4.01 8.97
N GLU A 85 -6.51 -3.16 9.92
CA GLU A 85 -6.46 -1.71 9.71
C GLU A 85 -5.53 -1.31 8.55
N TYR A 86 -4.41 -2.02 8.40
CA TYR A 86 -3.51 -1.83 7.26
C TYR A 86 -4.20 -2.16 5.93
N LEU A 87 -4.94 -3.27 5.85
CA LEU A 87 -5.69 -3.66 4.65
C LEU A 87 -6.84 -2.68 4.35
N VAL A 88 -7.62 -2.30 5.36
CA VAL A 88 -8.69 -1.29 5.23
C VAL A 88 -8.13 0.03 4.72
N THR A 89 -6.99 0.48 5.26
CA THR A 89 -6.32 1.71 4.81
C THR A 89 -5.95 1.62 3.33
N ASN A 90 -5.38 0.50 2.89
CA ASN A 90 -5.01 0.29 1.48
C ASN A 90 -6.23 0.30 0.56
N LEU A 91 -7.31 -0.37 0.96
CA LEU A 91 -8.57 -0.39 0.20
C LEU A 91 -9.21 0.99 0.08
N LEU A 92 -9.26 1.76 1.18
CA LEU A 92 -9.79 3.13 1.16
C LEU A 92 -8.98 4.03 0.23
N ILE A 93 -7.64 3.94 0.27
CA ILE A 93 -6.76 4.71 -0.62
C ILE A 93 -6.98 4.30 -2.08
N MET A 94 -7.10 3.00 -2.37
CA MET A 94 -7.38 2.50 -3.72
C MET A 94 -8.71 3.04 -4.25
N LYS A 95 -9.79 2.90 -3.47
CA LYS A 95 -11.12 3.37 -3.85
C LYS A 95 -11.16 4.89 -4.00
N LEU A 96 -10.44 5.63 -3.15
CA LEU A 96 -10.28 7.07 -3.32
C LEU A 96 -9.59 7.42 -4.65
N LYS A 97 -8.49 6.75 -5.00
CA LYS A 97 -7.81 6.97 -6.29
C LYS A 97 -8.76 6.71 -7.46
N GLN A 98 -9.55 5.65 -7.40
CA GLN A 98 -10.55 5.34 -8.43
C GLN A 98 -11.62 6.42 -8.53
N SER A 99 -12.14 6.92 -7.41
CA SER A 99 -13.10 8.05 -7.36
C SER A 99 -12.50 9.30 -8.01
N LEU A 100 -11.27 9.67 -7.65
CA LEU A 100 -10.59 10.83 -8.22
C LEU A 100 -10.40 10.71 -9.74
N VAL A 101 -10.07 9.52 -10.25
CA VAL A 101 -9.96 9.27 -11.69
C VAL A 101 -11.32 9.32 -12.40
N ALA A 102 -12.39 8.88 -11.75
CA ALA A 102 -13.74 8.95 -12.29
C ALA A 102 -14.27 10.39 -12.36
N GLU A 103 -13.90 11.23 -11.38
CA GLU A 103 -14.27 12.64 -11.28
C GLU A 103 -13.43 13.57 -12.16
N ALA A 104 -12.25 13.13 -12.60
CA ALA A 104 -11.31 13.96 -13.34
C ALA A 104 -11.74 14.26 -14.79
N ASP A 105 -11.50 15.48 -15.25
CA ASP A 105 -11.47 15.80 -16.68
C ASP A 105 -10.23 15.16 -17.32
N LYS A 106 -10.41 13.96 -17.85
CA LYS A 106 -9.34 13.17 -18.45
C LYS A 106 -8.71 13.88 -19.66
N ALA A 107 -9.46 14.68 -20.40
CA ALA A 107 -8.92 15.39 -21.55
C ALA A 107 -7.90 16.45 -21.09
N GLN A 108 -8.24 17.20 -20.04
CA GLN A 108 -7.32 18.17 -19.45
C GLN A 108 -6.08 17.50 -18.84
N ILE A 109 -6.26 16.38 -18.12
CA ILE A 109 -5.13 15.66 -17.52
C ILE A 109 -4.19 15.13 -18.61
N MET A 110 -4.72 14.55 -19.70
CA MET A 110 -3.92 13.96 -20.77
C MET A 110 -3.18 15.00 -21.63
N ASP A 111 -3.59 16.27 -21.61
CA ASP A 111 -2.85 17.34 -22.29
C ASP A 111 -1.57 17.75 -21.53
N SER A 112 -1.54 17.48 -20.22
CA SER A 112 -0.38 17.79 -19.38
C SER A 112 0.85 16.97 -19.77
N GLU A 113 2.03 17.59 -19.71
CA GLU A 113 3.31 16.90 -19.97
C GLU A 113 3.50 15.66 -19.09
N PRO A 114 3.25 15.69 -17.76
CA PRO A 114 3.45 14.50 -16.92
C PRO A 114 2.59 13.31 -17.35
N ALA A 115 1.33 13.55 -17.76
CA ALA A 115 0.45 12.49 -18.23
C ALA A 115 0.92 11.89 -19.56
N ARG A 116 1.39 12.74 -20.50
CA ARG A 116 1.94 12.26 -21.78
C ARG A 116 3.22 11.45 -21.59
N THR A 117 4.11 11.88 -20.71
CA THR A 117 5.34 11.14 -20.37
C THR A 117 5.00 9.79 -19.76
N ALA A 118 4.13 9.75 -18.74
CA ALA A 118 3.71 8.50 -18.11
C ALA A 118 3.04 7.53 -19.11
N LEU A 119 2.20 8.05 -20.02
CA LEU A 119 1.58 7.25 -21.07
C LEU A 119 2.62 6.69 -22.04
N GLY A 120 3.61 7.50 -22.44
CA GLY A 120 4.71 7.06 -23.30
C GLY A 120 5.51 5.92 -22.70
N ASP A 121 5.85 6.01 -21.42
CA ASP A 121 6.55 4.96 -20.69
C ASP A 121 5.76 3.65 -20.66
N VAL A 122 4.45 3.73 -20.39
CA VAL A 122 3.56 2.55 -20.39
C VAL A 122 3.49 1.90 -21.77
N LEU A 123 3.34 2.69 -22.83
CA LEU A 123 3.28 2.19 -24.21
C LEU A 123 4.60 1.53 -24.63
N TYR A 124 5.74 2.12 -24.24
CA TYR A 124 7.06 1.55 -24.50
C TYR A 124 7.23 0.18 -23.82
N GLN A 125 6.86 0.08 -22.54
CA GLN A 125 6.91 -1.19 -21.80
C GLN A 125 5.98 -2.25 -22.40
N GLN A 126 4.77 -1.86 -22.81
CA GLN A 126 3.85 -2.77 -23.48
C GLN A 126 4.44 -3.28 -24.80
N TRP A 127 5.00 -2.39 -25.63
CA TRP A 127 5.66 -2.77 -26.87
C TRP A 127 6.84 -3.72 -26.62
N LEU A 128 7.71 -3.41 -25.64
CA LEU A 128 8.83 -4.28 -25.25
C LEU A 128 8.35 -5.69 -24.88
N SER A 129 7.30 -5.79 -24.04
CA SER A 129 6.76 -7.10 -23.61
C SER A 129 6.26 -7.96 -24.79
N GLN A 130 5.73 -7.32 -25.84
CA GLN A 130 5.28 -8.00 -27.06
C GLN A 130 6.46 -8.48 -27.91
N GLN A 131 7.57 -7.74 -27.95
CA GLN A 131 8.76 -8.12 -28.71
C GLN A 131 9.62 -9.18 -27.99
N MET A 132 9.62 -9.16 -26.66
CA MET A 132 10.42 -10.08 -25.85
C MET A 132 9.74 -11.43 -25.60
N GLY A 133 8.49 -11.60 -26.03
CA GLY A 133 7.76 -12.86 -26.00
C GLY A 133 7.75 -13.51 -24.61
N ALA A 134 6.86 -13.04 -23.73
CA ALA A 134 6.45 -13.63 -22.45
C ALA A 134 7.49 -14.49 -21.70
#